data_AF-A0A813LKW1-F1
#
_entry.id   AF-A0A813LKW1-F1
#
_cell.length_a   1.000
_cell.length_b   1.000
_cell.length_c   1.000
_cell.angle_alpha   90.00
_cell.angle_beta   90.00
_cell.angle_gamma   90.00
#
_symmetry.space_group_name_H-M   'P 1'
#
loop_
_entity.id
_entity.type
_entity.pdbx_description
1 polymer ?
#
loop_
_entity_poly.entity_id
_entity_poly.type
_entity_poly.pdbx_seq_one_letter_code
_entity_poly.pdbx_strand_id
1 'polypeptide(L)'
;ARLRLDANQAWTVDEAATFIAALSDSTVAIIEYLEEPVRWSAEGGPEKLLGDWEVLSEITSRRIPFAADESLTEGTVTCRHLEACKAPIAAVVLKPSLQGLEQTAPLST
;
A
#
# COMPACT_ATOMS: atom_id res chain seq x y z
N ALA A 1 16.89 2.80 -13.97
CA ALA A 1 15.89 3.68 -13.32
C ALA A 1 14.97 2.80 -12.47
N ARG A 2 14.39 3.34 -11.39
CA ARG A 2 13.41 2.68 -10.53
C ARG A 2 12.10 3.48 -10.59
N LEU A 3 10.96 2.80 -10.56
CA LEU A 3 9.63 3.41 -10.59
C LEU A 3 8.92 3.22 -9.25
N ARG A 4 8.22 4.25 -8.80
CA ARG A 4 7.31 4.22 -7.67
C ARG A 4 5.98 4.74 -8.19
N LEU A 5 4.93 3.97 -7.98
CA LEU A 5 3.59 4.30 -8.45
C LEU A 5 2.74 4.67 -7.25
N ASP A 6 1.90 5.69 -7.40
CA ASP A 6 0.98 6.13 -6.38
C ASP A 6 -0.43 6.19 -6.96
N ALA A 7 -1.32 5.38 -6.38
CA ALA A 7 -2.70 5.26 -6.80
C ALA A 7 -3.66 6.18 -6.04
N ASN A 8 -3.22 6.84 -4.96
CA ASN A 8 -4.05 7.71 -4.12
C ASN A 8 -5.41 7.09 -3.75
N GLN A 9 -5.44 5.78 -3.45
CA GLN A 9 -6.66 5.04 -3.12
C GLN A 9 -7.77 5.13 -4.20
N ALA A 10 -7.40 5.27 -5.47
CA ALA A 10 -8.38 5.52 -6.53
C ALA A 10 -9.17 4.26 -6.95
N TRP A 11 -8.56 3.08 -6.85
CA TRP A 11 -9.05 1.87 -7.52
C TRP A 11 -9.81 0.93 -6.61
N THR A 12 -10.74 0.18 -7.19
CA THR A 12 -11.19 -1.09 -6.61
C THR A 12 -10.09 -2.16 -6.75
N VAL A 13 -10.23 -3.28 -6.02
CA VAL A 13 -9.32 -4.43 -6.15
C VAL A 13 -9.26 -4.91 -7.61
N ASP A 14 -10.38 -4.98 -8.31
CA ASP A 14 -10.45 -5.46 -9.68
C ASP A 14 -9.75 -4.51 -10.68
N GLU A 15 -9.91 -3.20 -10.50
CA GLU A 15 -9.23 -2.19 -11.31
C GLU A 15 -7.71 -2.24 -11.10
N ALA A 16 -7.26 -2.31 -9.84
CA ALA A 16 -5.85 -2.45 -9.51
C ALA A 16 -5.25 -3.75 -10.07
N ALA A 17 -5.98 -4.86 -9.96
CA ALA A 17 -5.54 -6.15 -10.50
C ALA A 17 -5.42 -6.12 -12.02
N THR A 18 -6.38 -5.50 -12.70
CA THR A 18 -6.36 -5.32 -14.16
C THR A 18 -5.14 -4.51 -14.59
N PHE A 19 -4.84 -3.42 -13.88
CA PHE A 19 -3.65 -2.62 -14.14
C PHE A 19 -2.36 -3.44 -13.95
N ILE A 20 -2.21 -4.12 -12.81
CA ILE A 20 -1.00 -4.92 -12.49
C ILE A 20 -0.83 -6.07 -13.49
N ALA A 21 -1.91 -6.74 -13.90
CA ALA A 21 -1.87 -7.82 -14.86
C ALA A 21 -1.44 -7.36 -16.26
N ALA A 22 -1.78 -6.12 -16.64
CA ALA A 22 -1.40 -5.55 -17.94
C ALA A 22 0.09 -5.16 -18.03
N LEU A 23 0.81 -5.05 -16.91
CA LEU A 23 2.22 -4.71 -16.90
C LEU A 23 3.09 -5.86 -17.42
N SER A 24 4.04 -5.54 -18.29
CA SER A 24 5.07 -6.48 -18.74
C SER A 24 6.05 -6.82 -17.60
N ASP A 25 6.69 -7.99 -17.66
CA ASP A 25 7.69 -8.40 -16.67
C ASP A 25 8.85 -7.41 -16.56
N SER A 26 9.26 -6.81 -17.69
CA SER A 26 10.29 -5.77 -17.72
C SER A 26 9.87 -4.49 -16.98
N THR A 27 8.58 -4.15 -17.01
CA THR A 27 8.04 -3.00 -16.30
C THR A 27 7.92 -3.31 -14.81
N VAL A 28 7.40 -4.50 -14.47
CA VAL A 28 7.33 -4.98 -13.07
C VAL A 28 8.72 -5.00 -12.43
N ALA A 29 9.75 -5.46 -13.14
CA ALA A 29 11.13 -5.56 -12.62
C ALA A 29 11.75 -4.21 -12.20
N ILE A 30 11.23 -3.08 -12.69
CA ILE A 30 11.72 -1.74 -12.33
C ILE A 30 10.82 -1.02 -11.32
N ILE A 31 9.62 -1.54 -11.03
CA ILE A 31 8.71 -0.97 -10.02
C ILE A 31 9.18 -1.42 -8.64
N GLU A 32 9.42 -0.47 -7.75
CA GLU A 32 9.76 -0.73 -6.35
C GLU A 32 8.54 -1.04 -5.52
N TYR A 33 7.44 -0.31 -5.72
CA TYR A 33 6.16 -0.52 -5.06
C TYR A 33 5.02 0.24 -5.75
N LEU A 34 3.79 -0.14 -5.39
CA LEU A 34 2.55 0.59 -5.66
C LEU A 34 1.97 1.09 -4.33
N GLU A 35 1.90 2.40 -4.17
CA GLU A 35 1.39 3.08 -2.99
C GLU A 35 -0.14 3.16 -3.02
N GLU A 36 -0.75 2.83 -1.88
CA GLU A 36 -2.19 2.99 -1.62
C GLU A 36 -3.09 2.47 -2.76
N PRO A 37 -2.92 1.18 -3.16
CA PRO A 37 -3.42 0.65 -4.41
C PRO A 37 -4.94 0.62 -4.53
N VAL A 38 -5.65 0.58 -3.39
CA VAL A 38 -7.10 0.36 -3.37
C VAL A 38 -7.80 1.39 -2.52
N ARG A 39 -9.04 1.66 -2.88
CA ARG A 39 -9.92 2.63 -2.25
C ARG A 39 -10.22 2.24 -0.81
N TRP A 40 -9.94 3.17 0.09
CA TRP A 40 -10.41 3.09 1.46
C TRP A 40 -11.92 3.28 1.56
N SER A 41 -12.55 2.48 2.42
CA SER A 41 -13.92 2.69 2.88
C SER A 41 -13.96 2.51 4.39
N ALA A 42 -14.59 3.43 5.11
CA ALA A 42 -14.80 3.31 6.55
C ALA A 42 -15.64 2.08 6.93
N GLU A 43 -16.40 1.54 5.98
CA GLU A 43 -17.13 0.29 6.15
C GLU A 43 -16.17 -0.90 6.19
N GLY A 44 -15.97 -1.46 7.38
CA GLY A 44 -15.16 -2.66 7.60
C GLY A 44 -13.80 -2.43 8.27
N GLY A 45 -13.42 -1.17 8.53
CA GLY A 45 -12.23 -0.86 9.31
C GLY A 45 -10.89 -1.21 8.61
N PRO A 46 -9.75 -0.98 9.28
CA PRO A 46 -8.42 -1.24 8.72
C PRO A 46 -8.23 -2.68 8.25
N GLU A 47 -8.89 -3.64 8.90
CA GLU A 47 -8.85 -5.06 8.54
C GLU A 47 -9.42 -5.30 7.14
N LYS A 48 -10.45 -4.54 6.74
CA LYS A 48 -10.99 -4.63 5.39
C LYS A 48 -10.01 -4.10 4.35
N LEU A 49 -9.40 -2.94 4.60
CA LEU A 49 -8.41 -2.36 3.69
C LEU A 49 -7.23 -3.30 3.48
N LEU A 50 -6.65 -3.81 4.57
CA LEU A 50 -5.52 -4.73 4.50
C LEU A 50 -5.92 -6.09 3.92
N GLY A 51 -7.16 -6.54 4.19
CA GLY A 51 -7.74 -7.70 3.52
C GLY A 51 -7.82 -7.53 2.00
N ASP A 52 -8.19 -6.34 1.52
CA ASP A 52 -8.21 -6.03 0.09
C ASP A 52 -6.80 -6.01 -0.51
N TRP A 53 -5.80 -5.53 0.24
CA TRP A 53 -4.40 -5.61 -0.18
C TRP A 53 -3.94 -7.07 -0.28
N GLU A 54 -4.30 -7.91 0.70
CA GLU A 54 -3.99 -9.34 0.67
C GLU A 54 -4.65 -10.03 -0.54
N VAL A 55 -5.93 -9.76 -0.80
CA VAL A 55 -6.63 -10.28 -1.98
C VAL A 55 -5.95 -9.82 -3.26
N LEU A 56 -5.66 -8.52 -3.40
CA LEU A 56 -4.98 -7.96 -4.57
C LEU A 56 -3.59 -8.62 -4.79
N SER A 57 -2.84 -8.80 -3.71
CA SER A 57 -1.54 -9.46 -3.73
C SER A 57 -1.66 -10.91 -4.20
N GLU A 58 -2.67 -11.67 -3.75
CA GLU A 58 -2.87 -13.06 -4.18
C GLU A 58 -3.29 -13.16 -5.65
N ILE A 59 -4.30 -12.39 -6.08
CA ILE A 59 -4.79 -12.46 -7.48
C ILE A 59 -3.75 -12.00 -8.50
N THR A 60 -2.83 -11.12 -8.10
CA THR A 60 -1.71 -10.67 -8.94
C THR A 60 -0.45 -11.51 -8.77
N SER A 61 -0.51 -12.63 -8.03
CA SER A 61 0.65 -13.49 -7.76
C SER A 61 1.84 -12.73 -7.16
N ARG A 62 1.54 -11.74 -6.31
CA ARG A 62 2.53 -10.93 -5.57
C ARG A 62 3.52 -10.20 -6.49
N ARG A 63 3.11 -9.82 -7.70
CA ARG A 63 3.99 -9.20 -8.71
C ARG A 63 4.62 -7.89 -8.25
N ILE A 64 3.89 -7.08 -7.48
CA ILE A 64 4.32 -5.75 -7.04
C ILE A 64 4.05 -5.61 -5.54
N PRO A 65 5.01 -5.18 -4.72
CA PRO A 65 4.78 -4.89 -3.32
C PRO A 65 4.10 -3.53 -3.13
N PHE A 66 3.52 -3.30 -1.96
CA PHE A 66 2.77 -2.09 -1.66
C PHE A 66 3.51 -1.14 -0.74
N ALA A 67 3.06 0.10 -0.71
CA ALA A 67 3.46 1.11 0.25
C ALA A 67 2.23 1.75 0.90
N ALA A 68 2.34 2.03 2.20
CA ALA A 68 1.31 2.74 2.96
C ALA A 68 1.70 4.21 3.14
N ASP A 69 0.77 5.11 2.84
CA ASP A 69 0.92 6.56 2.96
C ASP A 69 -0.33 7.17 3.61
N GLU A 70 -1.36 7.54 2.84
CA GLU A 70 -2.56 8.20 3.34
C GLU A 70 -3.21 7.41 4.47
N SER A 71 -3.29 6.08 4.32
CA SER A 71 -3.88 5.21 5.34
C SER A 71 -3.12 5.29 6.67
N LEU A 72 -1.80 5.45 6.64
CA LEU A 72 -0.97 5.60 7.83
C LEU A 72 -1.03 7.03 8.38
N THR A 73 -1.03 8.03 7.50
CA THR A 73 -1.08 9.45 7.86
C THR A 73 -2.40 9.85 8.52
N GLU A 74 -3.51 9.29 8.04
CA GLU A 74 -4.85 9.54 8.59
C GLU A 74 -5.15 8.71 9.85
N GLY A 75 -4.23 7.82 10.25
CA GLY A 75 -4.43 6.91 11.37
C GLY A 75 -5.43 5.78 11.09
N THR A 76 -5.81 5.58 9.82
CA THR A 76 -6.65 4.46 9.38
C THR A 76 -5.96 3.14 9.70
N VAL A 77 -4.69 3.00 9.33
CA VAL A 77 -3.84 1.86 9.71
C VAL A 77 -2.75 2.30 10.68
N THR A 78 -2.22 1.33 11.43
CA THR A 78 -1.07 1.51 12.32
C THR A 78 0.05 0.60 11.86
N CYS A 79 1.28 0.83 12.31
CA CYS A 79 2.39 -0.09 12.03
C CYS A 79 2.09 -1.53 12.47
N ARG A 80 1.36 -1.71 13.59
CA ARG A 80 0.91 -3.04 14.03
C ARG A 80 -0.05 -3.70 13.05
N HIS A 81 -0.94 -2.92 12.42
CA HIS A 81 -1.82 -3.46 11.37
C HIS A 81 -0.98 -3.89 10.14
N LEU A 82 0.00 -3.08 9.75
CA LEU A 82 0.90 -3.39 8.63
C LEU A 82 1.77 -4.63 8.90
N GLU A 83 2.28 -4.80 10.12
CA GLU A 83 3.03 -6.01 10.54
C GLU A 83 2.19 -7.29 10.46
N ALA A 84 0.87 -7.19 10.65
CA ALA A 84 -0.05 -8.31 10.57
C ALA A 84 -0.52 -8.61 9.14
N CYS A 85 -0.30 -7.67 8.20
CA CYS A 85 -0.71 -7.82 6.81
C CYS A 85 0.16 -8.84 6.07
N LYS A 86 -0.47 -9.74 5.31
CA LYS A 86 0.23 -10.77 4.52
C LYS A 86 0.60 -10.30 3.12
N ALA A 87 0.10 -9.15 2.69
CA ALA A 87 0.54 -8.52 1.46
C ALA A 87 1.99 -8.04 1.63
N PRO A 88 2.82 -8.13 0.58
CA PRO A 88 4.21 -7.65 0.67
C PRO A 88 4.23 -6.13 0.78
N ILE A 89 4.61 -5.61 1.95
CA ILE A 89 4.81 -4.18 2.18
C ILE A 89 6.29 -3.85 2.01
N ALA A 90 6.62 -3.02 1.03
CA ALA A 90 8.00 -2.60 0.75
C ALA A 90 8.38 -1.27 1.41
N ALA A 91 7.39 -0.41 1.69
CA ALA A 91 7.64 0.89 2.29
C ALA A 91 6.47 1.38 3.15
N VAL A 92 6.81 2.25 4.10
CA VAL A 92 5.87 3.14 4.79
C VAL A 92 6.32 4.58 4.52
N VAL A 93 5.40 5.42 4.08
CA VAL A 93 5.68 6.82 3.80
C VAL A 93 5.41 7.62 5.07
N LEU A 94 6.49 8.17 5.64
CA LEU A 94 6.41 9.02 6.81
C LEU A 94 6.26 10.47 6.36
N LYS A 95 5.22 11.14 6.86
CA LYS A 95 4.93 12.56 6.64
C LYS A 95 4.97 13.31 7.98
N PRO A 96 6.15 13.66 8.52
CA PRO A 96 6.27 14.29 9.85
C PRO A 96 5.49 15.59 10.03
N SER A 97 5.26 16.35 8.95
CA SER A 97 4.44 17.56 8.98
C SER A 97 2.95 17.30 9.18
N LEU A 98 2.47 16.10 8.83
CA LEU A 98 1.07 15.70 8.96
C LEU A 98 0.84 14.80 10.18
N GLN A 99 1.77 13.88 10.44
CA GLN A 99 1.71 12.92 11.56
C GLN A 99 2.26 13.50 12.87
N GLY A 100 3.07 14.54 12.80
CA GLY A 100 3.82 15.07 13.94
C GLY A 100 5.14 14.32 14.17
N LEU A 101 6.21 15.07 14.46
CA LEU A 101 7.56 14.53 14.65
C LEU A 101 7.62 13.44 15.73
N GLU A 102 6.93 13.63 16.85
CA GLU A 102 6.91 12.67 17.98
C GLU A 102 6.32 11.30 17.59
N GLN A 103 5.40 11.27 16.62
CA GLN A 103 4.78 10.03 16.14
C GLN A 103 5.61 9.37 15.04
N THR A 104 6.32 10.16 14.23
CA THR A 104 7.14 9.64 13.11
C THR A 104 8.54 9.18 13.50
N ALA A 105 9.19 9.85 14.45
CA ALA A 105 10.58 9.55 14.81
C ALA A 105 10.79 8.09 15.26
N PRO A 106 9.91 7.48 16.09
CA PRO A 106 10.05 6.08 16.49
C PRO A 106 9.92 5.08 15.34
N LEU A 107 9.35 5.47 14.19
CA LEU A 107 9.14 4.61 13.02
C LEU A 107 10.33 4.61 12.06
N SER A 108 11.33 5.46 12.32
CA SER A 108 12.49 5.69 11.44
C SER A 108 13.79 5.05 11.94
N THR A 109 13.74 4.35 13.08
CA THR A 109 14.86 3.69 13.76
C THR A 109 14.72 2.18 13.72
#